data_AF-Q3AX28-F1
#
_entry.id   AF-Q3AX28-F1
#
_cell.length_a   1.000
_cell.length_b   1.000
_cell.length_c   1.000
_cell.angle_alpha   90.00
_cell.angle_beta   90.00
_cell.angle_gamma   90.00
#
_symmetry.space_group_name_H-M   'P 1'
#
loop_
_entity.id
_entity.type
_entity.pdbx_description
1 polymer ?
#
loop_
_entity_poly.entity_id
_entity_poly.type
_entity_poly.pdbx_seq_one_letter_code
_entity_poly.pdbx_strand_id
1 'polypeptide(L)'
;MLSRPHPCLGWLHVTPNDTRKLLDRLLKDRDAALEADPIHSGMPQAFIDWTWQTWLPGNMHRYQAQVEEHVRYLDLKIDGLNKDLEHIAGGVLDDRDAATDLRDRLKRELASTALQS
;
A
#
# COMPACT_ATOMS: atom_id res chain seq x y z
N MET A 1 -0.30 -14.97 -28.75
CA MET A 1 0.68 -14.85 -27.65
C MET A 1 -0.03 -14.29 -26.44
N LEU A 2 0.07 -14.95 -25.28
CA LEU A 2 -0.60 -14.55 -24.03
C LEU A 2 0.02 -13.25 -23.50
N SER A 3 -0.82 -12.34 -22.97
CA SER A 3 -0.37 -11.13 -22.27
C SER A 3 0.38 -11.50 -20.99
N ARG A 4 1.34 -10.68 -20.59
CA ARG A 4 2.16 -10.88 -19.38
C ARG A 4 2.00 -9.70 -18.42
N PRO A 5 2.11 -9.91 -17.11
CA PRO A 5 2.08 -8.81 -16.16
C PRO A 5 3.28 -7.88 -16.36
N HIS A 6 3.06 -6.58 -16.19
CA HIS A 6 4.11 -5.56 -16.23
C HIS A 6 5.08 -5.77 -15.06
N PRO A 7 6.42 -5.72 -15.26
CA PRO A 7 7.38 -6.04 -14.21
C PRO A 7 7.21 -5.19 -12.94
N CYS A 8 7.00 -3.88 -13.08
CA CYS A 8 6.75 -2.96 -11.96
C CYS A 8 5.28 -2.88 -11.52
N LEU A 9 4.33 -3.20 -12.41
CA LEU A 9 2.89 -2.99 -12.20
C LEU A 9 2.21 -4.36 -12.34
N GLY A 10 2.49 -5.28 -11.41
CA GLY A 10 2.15 -6.69 -11.56
C GLY A 10 0.66 -7.02 -11.82
N TRP A 11 -0.24 -6.07 -11.60
CA TRP A 11 -1.67 -6.17 -11.92
C TRP A 11 -1.98 -5.83 -13.39
N LEU A 12 -1.12 -5.06 -14.07
CA LEU A 12 -1.32 -4.60 -15.44
C LEU A 12 -0.79 -5.62 -16.45
N HIS A 13 -1.67 -6.19 -17.26
CA HIS A 13 -1.30 -7.14 -18.29
C HIS A 13 -1.00 -6.41 -19.61
N VAL A 14 0.23 -6.56 -20.07
CA VAL A 14 0.76 -5.86 -21.26
C VAL A 14 0.84 -6.76 -22.47
N THR A 15 0.79 -6.14 -23.65
CA THR A 15 0.95 -6.85 -24.92
C THR A 15 2.37 -7.43 -25.06
N PRO A 16 2.57 -8.53 -25.82
CA PRO A 16 3.91 -9.11 -26.00
C PRO A 16 4.96 -8.12 -26.53
N ASN A 17 4.55 -7.19 -27.40
CA ASN A 17 5.45 -6.16 -27.93
C ASN A 17 5.90 -5.18 -26.83
N ASP A 18 4.98 -4.76 -25.96
CA ASP A 18 5.33 -3.89 -24.84
C ASP A 18 6.12 -4.64 -23.78
N THR A 19 5.81 -5.91 -23.52
CA THR A 19 6.62 -6.77 -22.64
C THR A 19 8.08 -6.77 -23.06
N ARG A 20 8.37 -6.96 -24.35
CA ARG A 20 9.74 -6.91 -24.87
C ARG A 20 10.42 -5.57 -24.56
N LYS A 21 9.78 -4.45 -24.90
CA LYS A 21 10.32 -3.09 -24.66
C LYS A 21 10.57 -2.81 -23.18
N LEU A 22 9.67 -3.27 -22.31
CA LEU A 22 9.79 -3.12 -20.87
C LEU A 22 10.98 -3.92 -20.32
N LEU A 23 11.14 -5.17 -20.77
CA LEU A 23 12.24 -6.02 -20.35
C LEU A 23 13.59 -5.50 -20.86
N ASP A 24 13.66 -5.04 -22.11
CA ASP A 24 14.87 -4.44 -22.67
C ASP A 24 15.31 -3.22 -21.85
N ARG A 25 14.34 -2.36 -21.48
CA ARG A 25 14.62 -1.19 -20.63
C ARG A 25 15.02 -1.58 -19.21
N LEU A 26 14.33 -2.56 -18.61
CA LEU A 26 14.65 -3.05 -17.27
C LEU A 26 16.07 -3.62 -17.19
N LEU A 27 16.49 -4.40 -18.19
CA LEU A 27 17.85 -4.93 -18.25
C LEU A 27 18.89 -3.80 -18.34
N LYS A 28 18.64 -2.80 -19.20
CA LYS A 28 19.52 -1.64 -19.31
C LYS A 28 19.65 -0.88 -17.98
N ASP A 29 18.53 -0.58 -17.33
CA ASP A 29 18.53 0.17 -16.07
C ASP A 29 19.14 -0.66 -14.93
N ARG A 30 19.03 -2.00 -14.97
CA ARG A 30 19.67 -2.93 -14.03
C ARG A 30 21.18 -2.92 -14.19
N ASP A 31 21.67 -3.02 -15.42
CA ASP A 31 23.10 -3.05 -15.70
C ASP A 31 23.75 -1.72 -15.26
N ALA A 32 23.09 -0.58 -15.52
CA ALA A 32 23.53 0.72 -15.02
C ALA A 32 23.54 0.82 -13.48
N ALA A 33 22.56 0.20 -12.81
CA ALA A 33 22.52 0.17 -11.35
C ALA A 33 23.66 -0.69 -10.77
N LEU A 34 23.98 -1.82 -11.40
CA LEU A 34 25.10 -2.68 -11.00
C LEU A 34 26.47 -2.05 -11.27
N GLU A 35 26.60 -1.25 -12.33
CA GLU A 35 27.81 -0.46 -12.57
C GLU A 35 28.04 0.60 -11.48
N ALA A 36 26.96 1.24 -11.00
CA ALA A 36 27.03 2.23 -9.93
C ALA A 36 27.22 1.58 -8.54
N ASP A 37 26.58 0.45 -8.30
CA ASP A 37 26.66 -0.34 -7.07
C ASP A 37 26.69 -1.85 -7.38
N PRO A 38 27.87 -2.50 -7.30
CA PRO A 38 28.02 -3.91 -7.64
C PRO A 38 27.20 -4.89 -6.78
N ILE A 39 26.70 -4.47 -5.61
CA ILE A 39 25.82 -5.29 -4.76
C ILE A 39 24.34 -4.90 -4.90
N HIS A 40 24.00 -4.07 -5.88
CA HIS A 40 22.63 -3.65 -6.13
C HIS A 40 21.73 -4.88 -6.31
N SER A 41 20.59 -4.85 -5.62
CA SER A 41 19.58 -5.89 -5.68
C SER A 41 18.19 -5.28 -5.78
N GLY A 42 17.25 -6.04 -6.35
CA GLY A 42 15.88 -5.60 -6.57
C GLY A 42 15.68 -4.89 -7.90
N MET A 43 14.59 -4.10 -7.98
CA MET A 43 14.23 -3.37 -9.19
C MET A 43 14.93 -2.01 -9.21
N PRO A 44 15.59 -1.63 -10.32
CA PRO A 44 16.26 -0.34 -10.42
C PRO A 44 15.27 0.82 -10.30
N GLN A 45 15.58 1.81 -9.45
CA GLN A 45 14.70 2.97 -9.25
C GLN A 45 14.44 3.75 -10.55
N ALA A 46 15.45 3.87 -11.41
CA ALA A 46 15.31 4.52 -12.72
C ALA A 46 14.23 3.87 -13.61
N PHE A 47 14.07 2.55 -13.53
CA PHE A 47 13.03 1.84 -14.27
C PHE A 47 11.64 2.12 -13.68
N ILE A 48 11.52 2.18 -12.35
CA ILE A 48 10.28 2.51 -11.65
C ILE A 48 9.84 3.93 -12.02
N ASP A 49 10.74 4.89 -11.91
CA ASP A 49 10.46 6.30 -12.21
C ASP A 49 10.04 6.47 -13.68
N TRP A 50 10.78 5.86 -14.61
CA TRP A 50 10.41 5.87 -16.02
C TRP A 50 9.05 5.21 -16.29
N THR A 51 8.73 4.12 -15.59
CA THR A 51 7.43 3.46 -15.69
C THR A 51 6.30 4.43 -15.38
N TRP A 52 6.38 5.12 -14.24
CA TRP A 52 5.32 6.01 -13.78
C TRP A 52 5.27 7.36 -14.52
N GLN A 53 6.42 7.95 -14.81
CA GLN A 53 6.51 9.30 -15.36
C GLN A 53 6.40 9.32 -16.88
N THR A 54 6.77 8.22 -17.56
CA THR A 54 6.86 8.19 -19.02
C THR A 54 6.04 7.07 -19.63
N TRP A 55 6.32 5.82 -19.26
CA TRP A 55 5.75 4.67 -19.97
C TRP A 55 4.24 4.57 -19.76
N LEU A 56 3.76 4.57 -18.51
CA LEU A 56 2.33 4.41 -18.24
C LEU A 56 1.50 5.56 -18.81
N PRO A 57 1.84 6.86 -18.61
CA PRO A 57 1.12 7.97 -19.23
C PRO A 57 1.10 7.87 -20.76
N GLY A 58 2.24 7.56 -21.39
CA GLY A 58 2.35 7.41 -22.85
C GLY A 58 1.54 6.23 -23.41
N ASN A 59 1.20 5.25 -22.57
CA ASN A 59 0.47 4.05 -22.96
C ASN A 59 -0.94 3.97 -22.38
N MET A 60 -1.40 5.01 -21.69
CA MET A 60 -2.70 5.04 -21.00
C MET A 60 -3.86 4.68 -21.93
N HIS A 61 -3.86 5.23 -23.15
CA HIS A 61 -4.88 4.97 -24.18
C HIS A 61 -5.09 3.47 -24.50
N ARG A 62 -4.10 2.60 -24.25
CA ARG A 62 -4.20 1.14 -24.51
C ARG A 62 -4.61 0.35 -23.27
N TYR A 63 -4.35 0.90 -22.09
CA TYR A 63 -4.43 0.19 -20.82
C TYR A 63 -5.46 0.78 -19.85
N GLN A 64 -6.15 1.86 -20.26
CA GLN A 64 -7.11 2.60 -19.45
C GLN A 64 -8.11 1.72 -18.72
N ALA A 65 -8.75 0.77 -19.41
CA ALA A 65 -9.74 -0.11 -18.79
C ALA A 65 -9.17 -0.96 -17.63
N GLN A 66 -7.92 -1.43 -17.75
CA GLN A 66 -7.27 -2.17 -16.66
C GLN A 66 -6.90 -1.24 -15.50
N VAL A 67 -6.49 0.00 -15.81
CA VAL A 67 -6.19 1.02 -14.79
C VAL A 67 -7.46 1.37 -14.02
N GLU A 68 -8.58 1.63 -14.71
CA GLU A 68 -9.87 1.94 -14.11
C GLU A 68 -10.42 0.79 -13.26
N GLU A 69 -10.27 -0.46 -13.71
CA GLU A 69 -10.61 -1.63 -12.90
C GLU A 69 -9.74 -1.73 -11.65
N HIS A 70 -8.43 -1.48 -11.77
CA HIS A 70 -7.53 -1.54 -10.62
C HIS A 70 -7.80 -0.41 -9.63
N VAL A 71 -8.15 0.80 -10.11
CA VAL A 71 -8.60 1.91 -9.24
C VAL A 71 -9.85 1.49 -8.47
N ARG A 72 -10.87 0.93 -9.14
CA ARG A 72 -12.08 0.43 -8.45
C ARG A 72 -11.77 -0.63 -7.39
N TYR A 73 -10.86 -1.56 -7.71
CA TYR A 73 -10.39 -2.55 -6.74
C TYR A 73 -9.72 -1.89 -5.52
N LEU A 74 -8.87 -0.88 -5.74
CA LEU A 74 -8.19 -0.16 -4.67
C LEU A 74 -9.17 0.63 -3.80
N ASP A 75 -10.17 1.29 -4.40
CA ASP A 75 -11.22 2.01 -3.66
C ASP A 75 -11.98 1.06 -2.73
N LEU A 76 -12.44 -0.08 -3.23
CA LEU A 76 -13.12 -1.11 -2.43
C LEU A 76 -12.24 -1.63 -1.29
N LYS A 77 -10.94 -1.82 -1.55
CA LYS A 77 -9.98 -2.27 -0.55
C LYS A 77 -9.76 -1.22 0.53
N ILE A 78 -9.64 0.05 0.15
CA ILE A 78 -9.49 1.17 1.08
C ILE A 78 -10.73 1.29 1.96
N ASP A 79 -11.93 1.20 1.39
CA ASP A 79 -13.18 1.23 2.14
C ASP A 79 -13.29 0.09 3.16
N GLY A 80 -12.84 -1.11 2.80
CA GLY A 80 -12.77 -2.25 3.72
C GLY A 80 -11.82 -1.97 4.88
N LEU A 81 -10.60 -1.52 4.57
CA LEU A 81 -9.59 -1.19 5.60
C LEU A 81 -10.06 -0.07 6.53
N ASN A 82 -10.79 0.93 6.02
CA ASN A 82 -11.35 2.00 6.84
C ASN A 82 -12.40 1.48 7.82
N LYS A 83 -13.29 0.59 7.39
CA LYS A 83 -14.28 -0.04 8.29
C LYS A 83 -13.61 -0.88 9.37
N ASP A 84 -12.57 -1.63 9.01
CA ASP A 84 -11.79 -2.42 9.97
C ASP A 84 -11.13 -1.50 11.01
N LEU A 85 -10.55 -0.37 10.57
CA LEU A 85 -9.97 0.63 11.45
C LEU A 85 -11.01 1.26 12.38
N GLU A 86 -12.17 1.64 11.87
CA GLU A 86 -13.27 2.19 12.68
C GLU A 86 -13.74 1.19 13.74
N HIS A 87 -13.86 -0.10 13.38
CA HIS A 87 -14.26 -1.14 14.30
C HIS A 87 -13.23 -1.33 15.43
N ILE A 88 -11.95 -1.43 15.07
CA ILE A 88 -10.85 -1.57 16.05
C ILE A 88 -10.78 -0.33 16.96
N ALA A 89 -10.86 0.86 16.37
CA ALA A 89 -10.83 2.11 17.12
C ALA A 89 -12.01 2.20 18.10
N GLY A 90 -13.21 1.80 17.69
CA GLY A 90 -14.39 1.74 18.56
C GLY A 90 -14.16 0.82 19.77
N GLY A 91 -13.67 -0.41 19.55
CA GLY A 91 -13.39 -1.33 20.65
C GLY A 91 -12.33 -0.80 21.62
N VAL A 92 -11.27 -0.18 21.11
CA VAL A 92 -10.23 0.43 21.96
C VAL A 92 -10.77 1.62 22.77
N LEU A 93 -11.69 2.40 22.21
CA LEU A 93 -12.35 3.50 22.92
C LEU A 93 -13.26 2.97 24.04
N ASP A 94 -14.04 1.93 23.77
CA ASP A 94 -14.90 1.28 24.77
C ASP A 94 -14.06 0.72 25.94
N ASP A 95 -12.95 0.04 25.64
CA ASP A 95 -12.03 -0.49 26.66
C ASP A 95 -11.41 0.63 27.51
N ARG A 96 -11.01 1.75 26.89
CA ARG A 96 -10.50 2.93 27.59
C ARG A 96 -11.55 3.52 28.54
N ASP A 97 -12.79 3.61 28.08
CA ASP A 97 -13.87 4.20 28.86
C ASP A 97 -14.22 3.30 30.05
N ALA A 98 -14.29 1.98 29.85
CA ALA A 98 -14.45 1.01 30.93
C ALA A 98 -13.33 1.07 31.97
N ALA A 99 -12.07 1.21 31.53
CA ALA A 99 -10.92 1.37 32.42
C ALA A 99 -10.97 2.70 33.20
N THR A 100 -11.43 3.77 32.55
CA THR A 100 -11.61 5.09 33.16
C THR A 100 -12.67 5.07 34.24
N ASP A 101 -13.83 4.46 33.95
CA ASP A 101 -14.92 4.30 34.90
C ASP A 101 -14.51 3.50 36.13
N LEU A 102 -13.83 2.37 35.91
CA LEU A 102 -13.31 1.54 37.00
C LEU A 102 -12.32 2.31 37.86
N ARG A 103 -11.36 3.01 37.26
CA ARG A 103 -10.38 3.85 37.97
C ARG A 103 -11.08 4.89 38.84
N ASP A 104 -12.08 5.59 38.30
CA ASP A 104 -12.75 6.69 39.01
C ASP A 104 -13.68 6.17 40.11
N ARG A 105 -14.25 4.97 39.95
CA ARG A 105 -14.93 4.27 41.04
C ARG A 105 -13.95 3.92 42.17
N LEU A 106 -12.81 3.30 41.84
CA LEU A 106 -11.80 2.91 42.85
C LEU A 106 -11.26 4.13 43.61
N LYS A 107 -11.03 5.26 42.92
CA LYS A 107 -10.61 6.51 43.57
C LYS A 107 -11.63 7.02 44.60
N ARG A 108 -12.92 6.90 44.32
CA ARG A 108 -14.00 7.31 45.26
C ARG A 108 -14.01 6.43 46.51
N GLU A 109 -13.85 5.12 46.37
CA GLU A 109 -13.79 4.19 47.52
C GLU A 109 -12.55 4.41 48.40
N LEU A 110 -11.41 4.74 47.79
CA LEU A 110 -10.21 5.10 48.56
C LEU A 110 -10.40 6.40 49.34
N ALA A 111 -11.03 7.41 48.73
CA ALA A 111 -11.31 8.68 49.38
C ALA A 111 -12.32 8.54 50.53
N SER A 112 -13.35 7.70 50.38
CA SER A 112 -14.34 7.44 51.44
C SER A 112 -13.72 6.72 52.63
N THR A 113 -12.81 5.77 52.39
CA THR A 113 -12.09 5.05 53.45
C THR A 113 -11.17 5.98 54.25
N ALA A 114 -10.49 6.92 53.58
CA ALA A 114 -9.59 7.89 54.22
C ALA A 114 -10.31 8.91 55.12
N LEU A 115 -11.61 9.15 54.92
CA LEU A 115 -12.44 10.05 55.74
C LEU A 115 -13.01 9.39 57.00
N GLN A 116 -12.95 8.06 57.10
CA GLN A 116 -13.48 7.29 58.23
C GLN A 116 -12.40 6.88 59.26
N SER A 117 -11.14 7.19 58.97
CA SER A 117 -9.95 6.94 59.80
C SER A 117 -9.34 8.23 60.33
#